data_AF-A0AAN8Z5Q3-F1
#
_entry.id   AF-A0AAN8Z5Q3-F1
#
_cell.length_a   1.000
_cell.length_b   1.000
_cell.length_c   1.000
_cell.angle_alpha   90.00
_cell.angle_beta   90.00
_cell.angle_gamma   90.00
#
_symmetry.space_group_name_H-M   'P 1'
#
loop_
_entity.id
_entity.type
_entity.pdbx_description
1 polymer ?
#
loop_
_entity_poly.entity_id
_entity_poly.type
_entity_poly.pdbx_seq_one_letter_code
_entity_poly.pdbx_strand_id
1 'polypeptide(L)'
;MQEFVWSRLGLRVGVEEWLENVDSEKELKLAHWEEMFHRPYFWSTFNIQLTEFEEGGLAVGLSCTHLLADPISAPVFLKAWADISLTGKMVKPPLFHPLPARRPSNMDPNRNHHTQVVNCFKSATNNSTTTTPVQHSTTTLEFSDRMVRACIAMAQSISTRLFWVCISKVKGKKNGLIDMSICADMRKVLNLDQGFFGNCMVYNKVNEEGLSRVTLSKAAIAIRNELEKIDIEAINDLIESLEHSDD
;
A
#
# COMPACT_ATOMS: atom_id res chain seq x y z
N MET A 1 12.69 2.66 -24.32
CA MET A 1 11.34 2.51 -24.89
C MET A 1 10.47 2.05 -23.73
N GLN A 2 9.59 2.90 -23.20
CA GLN A 2 8.64 2.47 -22.16
C GLN A 2 7.57 1.64 -22.88
N GLU A 3 7.65 0.32 -22.75
CA GLU A 3 6.65 -0.57 -23.30
C GLU A 3 5.48 -0.65 -22.30
N PHE A 4 4.29 -0.36 -22.81
CA PHE A 4 3.03 -0.71 -22.17
C PHE A 4 2.61 -2.05 -22.76
N VAL A 5 2.49 -3.08 -21.93
CA VAL A 5 1.96 -4.36 -22.39
C VAL A 5 0.45 -4.35 -22.24
N TRP A 6 -0.22 -4.58 -23.36
CA TRP A 6 -1.67 -4.74 -23.43
C TRP A 6 -1.98 -6.21 -23.67
N SER A 7 -2.82 -6.79 -22.81
CA SER A 7 -3.34 -8.15 -23.00
C SER A 7 -4.87 -8.15 -22.98
N ARG A 8 -5.46 -9.09 -23.74
CA ARG A 8 -6.90 -9.32 -23.76
C ARG A 8 -7.18 -10.78 -23.44
N LEU A 9 -8.07 -11.02 -22.47
CA LEU A 9 -8.51 -12.35 -22.08
C LEU A 9 -10.04 -12.45 -22.25
N GLY A 10 -10.51 -13.53 -22.86
CA GLY A 10 -11.94 -13.83 -22.93
C GLY A 10 -12.29 -14.97 -21.98
N LEU A 11 -13.18 -14.72 -21.03
CA LEU A 11 -13.73 -15.72 -20.12
C LEU A 11 -15.11 -16.18 -20.61
N ARG A 12 -15.35 -17.49 -20.63
CA ARG A 12 -16.63 -18.11 -21.00
C ARG A 12 -17.53 -18.33 -19.80
N VAL A 13 -17.63 -17.31 -18.95
CA VAL A 13 -18.46 -17.27 -17.75
C VAL A 13 -18.95 -15.84 -17.58
N GLY A 14 -20.17 -15.67 -17.05
CA GLY A 14 -20.70 -14.37 -16.66
C GLY A 14 -19.97 -13.80 -15.43
N VAL A 15 -20.15 -12.51 -15.16
CA VAL A 15 -19.49 -11.85 -14.01
C VAL A 15 -20.00 -12.40 -12.69
N GLU A 16 -21.32 -12.59 -12.57
CA GLU A 16 -21.99 -13.10 -11.37
C GLU A 16 -21.51 -14.52 -11.06
N GLU A 17 -21.52 -15.40 -12.06
CA GLU A 17 -21.02 -16.77 -11.93
C GLU A 17 -19.53 -16.80 -11.55
N TRP A 18 -18.73 -15.89 -12.13
CA TRP A 18 -17.32 -15.78 -11.78
C TRP A 18 -17.12 -15.37 -10.33
N LEU A 19 -17.88 -14.37 -9.84
CA LEU A 19 -17.79 -13.88 -8.45
C LEU A 19 -18.21 -14.95 -7.42
N GLU A 20 -19.16 -15.83 -7.76
CA GLU A 20 -19.56 -16.94 -6.88
C GLU A 20 -18.47 -18.01 -6.73
N ASN A 21 -17.60 -18.15 -7.74
CA ASN A 21 -16.63 -19.24 -7.83
C ASN A 21 -15.18 -18.77 -7.84
N VAL A 22 -14.92 -17.48 -7.60
CA VAL A 22 -13.57 -16.92 -7.65
C VAL A 22 -12.74 -17.43 -6.48
N ASP A 23 -11.54 -17.92 -6.81
CA ASP A 23 -10.47 -18.21 -5.86
C ASP A 23 -9.27 -17.29 -6.16
N SER A 24 -8.25 -17.34 -5.32
CA SER A 24 -7.05 -16.50 -5.48
C SER A 24 -6.34 -16.71 -6.82
N GLU A 25 -6.38 -17.92 -7.38
CA GLU A 25 -5.71 -18.21 -8.66
C GLU A 25 -6.51 -17.62 -9.83
N LYS A 26 -7.84 -17.69 -9.77
CA LYS A 26 -8.74 -17.06 -10.74
C LYS A 26 -8.68 -15.54 -10.67
N GLU A 27 -8.57 -14.97 -9.47
CA GLU A 27 -8.41 -13.53 -9.28
C GLU A 27 -7.10 -13.04 -9.91
N LEU A 28 -6.00 -13.76 -9.72
CA LEU A 28 -4.70 -13.47 -10.34
C LEU A 28 -4.76 -13.49 -11.88
N LYS A 29 -5.71 -14.21 -12.49
CA LYS A 29 -5.88 -14.21 -13.96
C LYS A 29 -6.44 -12.89 -14.49
N LEU A 30 -7.00 -12.02 -13.64
CA LEU A 30 -7.52 -10.72 -14.06
C LEU A 30 -6.45 -9.64 -14.21
N ALA A 31 -5.24 -9.86 -13.70
CA ALA A 31 -4.14 -8.93 -13.82
C ALA A 31 -2.92 -9.63 -14.42
N HIS A 32 -2.24 -8.97 -15.34
CA HIS A 32 -1.02 -9.52 -15.89
C HIS A 32 0.07 -9.54 -14.81
N TRP A 33 0.69 -10.70 -14.61
CA TRP A 33 1.80 -10.88 -13.69
C TRP A 33 2.96 -11.57 -14.41
N GLU A 34 4.13 -10.94 -14.39
CA GLU A 34 5.36 -11.47 -14.97
C GLU A 34 6.45 -11.54 -13.90
N GLU A 35 7.32 -12.54 -13.99
CA GLU A 35 8.49 -12.62 -13.11
C GLU A 35 9.44 -11.47 -13.46
N MET A 36 9.83 -10.70 -12.44
CA MET A 36 10.67 -9.53 -12.63
C MET A 36 12.09 -9.96 -12.99
N PHE A 37 12.49 -9.71 -14.24
CA PHE A 37 13.85 -10.01 -14.70
C PHE A 37 14.90 -9.32 -13.83
N HIS A 38 16.08 -9.90 -13.64
CA HIS A 38 17.11 -9.35 -12.74
C HIS A 38 17.62 -7.94 -13.11
N ARG A 39 17.27 -7.41 -14.29
CA ARG A 39 17.62 -6.04 -14.74
C ARG A 39 16.36 -5.18 -14.85
N PRO A 40 16.22 -4.12 -14.04
CA PRO A 40 15.04 -3.25 -14.04
C PRO A 40 14.70 -2.59 -15.37
N TYR A 41 15.71 -2.41 -16.24
CA TYR A 41 15.54 -1.84 -17.58
C TYR A 41 14.55 -2.62 -18.47
N PHE A 42 14.37 -3.91 -18.23
CA PHE A 42 13.45 -4.76 -19.01
C PHE A 42 12.04 -4.82 -18.40
N TRP A 43 11.77 -4.10 -17.31
CA TRP A 43 10.46 -4.13 -16.68
C TRP A 43 9.50 -3.19 -17.40
N SER A 44 8.33 -3.72 -17.71
CA SER A 44 7.20 -2.89 -18.11
C SER A 44 6.79 -2.00 -16.94
N THR A 45 6.65 -0.70 -17.21
CA THR A 45 6.24 0.26 -16.17
C THR A 45 4.82 0.02 -15.68
N PHE A 46 3.92 -0.28 -16.63
CA PHE A 46 2.54 -0.67 -16.38
C PHE A 46 2.17 -1.80 -17.33
N ASN A 47 1.43 -2.76 -16.81
CA ASN A 47 0.75 -3.79 -17.57
C ASN A 47 -0.75 -3.60 -17.39
N ILE A 48 -1.49 -3.47 -18.49
CA ILE A 48 -2.94 -3.33 -18.48
C ILE A 48 -3.56 -4.53 -19.17
N GLN A 49 -4.49 -5.19 -18.48
CA GLN A 49 -5.23 -6.32 -19.01
C GLN A 49 -6.71 -5.98 -19.09
N LEU A 50 -7.30 -6.23 -20.25
CA LEU A 50 -8.75 -6.17 -20.45
C LEU A 50 -9.30 -7.60 -20.48
N THR A 51 -10.16 -7.93 -19.53
CA THR A 51 -10.80 -9.24 -19.45
C THR A 51 -12.29 -9.11 -19.73
N GLU A 52 -12.74 -9.67 -20.84
CA GLU A 52 -14.15 -9.72 -21.21
C GLU A 52 -14.78 -11.01 -20.69
N PHE A 53 -15.91 -10.87 -20.01
CA PHE A 53 -16.75 -11.95 -19.54
C PHE A 53 -17.82 -12.25 -20.58
N GLU A 54 -18.44 -13.43 -20.46
CA GLU A 54 -19.64 -13.73 -21.21
C GLU A 54 -20.74 -12.72 -20.85
N GLU A 55 -21.64 -12.46 -21.79
CA GLU A 55 -22.72 -11.48 -21.62
C GLU A 55 -22.27 -10.01 -21.52
N GLY A 56 -20.99 -9.72 -21.81
CA GLY A 56 -20.48 -8.35 -21.99
C GLY A 56 -19.92 -7.68 -20.73
N GLY A 57 -19.73 -8.43 -19.65
CA GLY A 57 -18.97 -7.94 -18.49
C GLY A 57 -17.51 -7.63 -18.84
N LEU A 58 -16.89 -6.69 -18.14
CA LEU A 58 -15.50 -6.29 -18.36
C LEU A 58 -14.77 -6.07 -17.04
N ALA A 59 -13.58 -6.65 -16.91
CA ALA A 59 -12.61 -6.29 -15.88
C ALA A 59 -11.38 -5.62 -16.51
N VAL A 60 -10.83 -4.65 -15.78
CA VAL A 60 -9.60 -3.95 -16.12
C VAL A 60 -8.57 -4.26 -15.04
N GLY A 61 -7.58 -5.07 -15.37
CA GLY A 61 -6.44 -5.36 -14.51
C GLY A 61 -5.32 -4.35 -14.72
N LEU A 62 -4.71 -3.89 -13.64
CA LEU A 62 -3.53 -3.03 -13.65
C LEU A 62 -2.45 -3.65 -12.77
N SER A 63 -1.26 -3.80 -13.33
CA SER A 63 -0.06 -4.19 -12.59
C SER A 63 1.06 -3.18 -12.87
N CYS A 64 1.84 -2.84 -11.85
CA CYS A 64 3.02 -1.99 -11.99
C CYS A 64 4.04 -2.33 -10.89
N THR A 65 5.31 -2.03 -11.14
CA THR A 65 6.33 -2.13 -10.10
C THR A 65 6.06 -1.10 -9.00
N HIS A 66 6.11 -1.55 -7.74
CA HIS A 66 5.99 -0.69 -6.58
C HIS A 66 7.15 0.32 -6.45
N LEU A 67 8.24 0.17 -7.23
CA LEU A 67 9.28 1.20 -7.35
C LEU A 67 8.80 2.45 -8.08
N LEU A 68 7.80 2.31 -8.95
CA LEU A 68 7.30 3.41 -9.79
C LEU A 68 6.15 4.17 -9.13
N ALA A 69 5.17 3.44 -8.61
CA ALA A 69 3.93 4.02 -8.11
C ALA A 69 3.48 3.31 -6.83
N ASP A 70 2.99 4.09 -5.88
CA ASP A 70 2.27 3.58 -4.73
C ASP A 70 0.78 3.37 -5.05
N PRO A 71 0.00 2.71 -4.16
CA PRO A 71 -1.42 2.45 -4.38
C PRO A 71 -2.29 3.72 -4.43
N ILE A 72 -1.74 4.89 -4.05
CA ILE A 72 -2.42 6.18 -4.18
C ILE A 72 -2.21 6.76 -5.59
N SER A 73 -1.05 6.54 -6.18
CA SER A 73 -0.71 7.01 -7.54
C SER A 73 -1.34 6.17 -8.64
N ALA A 74 -1.44 4.84 -8.46
CA ALA A 74 -1.99 3.96 -9.49
C ALA A 74 -3.43 4.34 -9.94
N PRO A 75 -4.37 4.69 -9.04
CA PRO A 75 -5.68 5.23 -9.42
C PRO A 75 -5.62 6.56 -10.16
N VAL A 76 -4.64 7.42 -9.90
CA VAL A 76 -4.45 8.70 -10.62
C VAL A 76 -4.14 8.43 -12.08
N PHE A 77 -3.31 7.43 -12.36
CA PHE A 77 -3.05 6.96 -13.73
C PHE A 77 -4.33 6.44 -14.41
N LEU A 78 -5.07 5.54 -13.77
CA LEU A 78 -6.32 5.00 -14.33
C LEU A 78 -7.33 6.12 -14.61
N LYS A 79 -7.45 7.09 -13.70
CA LYS A 79 -8.32 8.23 -13.90
C LYS A 79 -7.89 9.07 -15.11
N ALA A 80 -6.60 9.38 -15.23
CA ALA A 80 -6.09 10.14 -16.37
C ALA A 80 -6.32 9.41 -17.71
N TRP A 81 -6.13 8.09 -17.72
CA TRP A 81 -6.42 7.25 -18.88
C TRP A 81 -7.92 7.26 -19.23
N ALA A 82 -8.80 7.13 -18.25
CA ALA A 82 -10.24 7.22 -18.45
C ALA A 82 -10.67 8.60 -18.98
N ASP A 83 -10.15 9.69 -18.40
CA ASP A 83 -10.45 11.07 -18.84
C ASP A 83 -10.09 11.27 -20.32
N ILE A 84 -8.90 10.84 -20.74
CA ILE A 84 -8.47 10.91 -22.15
C ILE A 84 -9.36 10.07 -23.04
N SER A 85 -9.64 8.83 -22.63
CA SER A 85 -10.41 7.88 -23.45
C SER A 85 -11.84 8.36 -23.69
N LEU A 86 -12.45 9.03 -22.69
CA LEU A 86 -13.83 9.52 -22.77
C LEU A 86 -13.95 10.92 -23.37
N THR A 87 -13.00 11.81 -23.06
CA THR A 87 -13.16 13.25 -23.34
C THR A 87 -12.08 13.83 -24.26
N GLY A 88 -11.07 13.04 -24.62
CA GLY A 88 -9.92 13.48 -25.41
C GLY A 88 -8.92 14.36 -24.66
N LYS A 89 -9.13 14.60 -23.36
CA LYS A 89 -8.24 15.44 -22.52
C LYS A 89 -8.14 14.90 -21.10
N MET A 90 -7.00 15.09 -20.45
CA MET A 90 -6.86 14.84 -19.01
C MET A 90 -7.49 16.00 -18.22
N VAL A 91 -8.42 15.71 -17.30
CA VAL A 91 -9.02 16.75 -16.44
C VAL A 91 -8.04 17.17 -15.35
N LYS A 92 -7.33 16.20 -14.75
CA LYS A 92 -6.30 16.39 -13.73
C LYS A 92 -5.09 15.53 -14.08
N PRO A 93 -4.08 16.07 -14.80
CA PRO A 93 -2.91 15.30 -15.17
C PRO A 93 -2.10 14.90 -13.92
N PRO A 94 -1.47 13.70 -13.91
CA PRO A 94 -0.53 13.33 -12.87
C PRO A 94 0.65 14.31 -12.85
N LEU A 95 1.08 14.70 -11.65
CA LEU A 95 2.17 15.65 -11.45
C LEU A 95 3.47 14.90 -11.17
N PHE A 96 4.47 15.17 -11.99
CA PHE A 96 5.81 14.60 -11.86
C PHE A 96 6.78 15.72 -11.47
N HIS A 97 7.18 15.72 -10.21
CA HIS A 97 8.22 16.61 -9.71
C HIS A 97 9.00 15.89 -8.62
N PRO A 98 10.27 16.26 -8.39
CA PRO A 98 11.01 15.70 -7.27
C PRO A 98 10.33 16.01 -5.94
N LEU A 99 10.67 15.23 -4.91
CA LEU A 99 10.30 15.54 -3.55
C LEU A 99 10.92 16.90 -3.15
N PRO A 100 10.27 17.66 -2.25
CA PRO A 100 10.76 18.94 -1.76
C PRO A 100 12.22 18.86 -1.32
N ALA A 101 13.01 19.86 -1.68
CA ALA A 101 14.41 19.94 -1.28
C ALA A 101 14.52 19.93 0.25
N ARG A 102 15.50 19.17 0.75
CA ARG A 102 15.81 19.06 2.17
C ARG A 102 16.09 20.44 2.76
N ARG A 103 15.52 20.73 3.94
CA ARG A 103 16.05 21.82 4.78
C ARG A 103 17.40 21.37 5.33
N PRO A 104 18.49 22.14 5.16
CA PRO A 104 19.80 21.77 5.70
C PRO A 104 19.64 21.25 7.11
N SER A 105 20.14 20.04 7.38
CA SER A 105 20.13 19.52 8.75
C SER A 105 20.81 20.58 9.60
N ASN A 106 20.10 21.16 10.56
CA ASN A 106 20.79 21.85 11.63
C ASN A 106 21.70 20.77 12.23
N MET A 107 23.02 20.96 12.12
CA MET A 107 24.04 20.14 12.76
C MET A 107 23.97 20.32 14.27
N ASP A 108 22.80 20.04 14.85
CA ASP A 108 22.61 19.98 16.27
C ASP A 108 22.98 18.55 16.69
N PRO A 109 24.13 18.35 17.36
CA PRO A 109 24.53 17.04 17.85
C PRO A 109 23.58 16.47 18.91
N ASN A 110 22.63 17.27 19.42
CA ASN A 110 21.56 16.81 20.33
C ASN A 110 20.23 16.51 19.62
N ARG A 111 20.18 16.50 18.28
CA ARG A 111 18.95 16.19 17.55
C ARG A 111 18.54 14.73 17.82
N ASN A 112 17.33 14.55 18.33
CA ASN A 112 16.73 13.23 18.50
C ASN A 112 16.43 12.64 17.13
N HIS A 113 17.37 11.88 16.57
CA HIS A 113 17.13 11.17 15.33
C HIS A 113 15.94 10.21 15.47
N HIS A 114 15.02 10.24 14.51
CA HIS A 114 13.86 9.35 14.47
C HIS A 114 14.26 7.94 14.04
N THR A 115 15.07 7.29 14.88
CA THR A 115 15.68 5.99 14.60
C THR A 115 14.66 4.87 14.44
N GLN A 116 13.43 5.01 14.95
CA GLN A 116 12.41 3.95 14.87
C GLN A 116 11.99 3.67 13.43
N VAL A 117 11.67 4.71 12.64
CA VAL A 117 11.27 4.55 11.24
C VAL A 117 12.44 4.02 10.42
N VAL A 118 13.63 4.59 10.59
CA VAL A 118 14.87 4.13 9.94
C VAL A 118 15.15 2.65 10.25
N ASN A 119 15.06 2.26 11.52
CA ASN A 119 15.30 0.88 11.96
C ASN A 119 14.22 -0.07 11.44
N CYS A 120 12.97 0.37 11.34
CA CYS A 120 11.89 -0.39 10.73
C CYS A 120 12.27 -0.78 9.29
N PHE A 121 12.69 0.19 8.48
CA PHE A 121 13.15 -0.04 7.10
C PHE A 121 14.38 -0.97 7.05
N LYS A 122 15.45 -0.68 7.80
CA LYS A 122 16.65 -1.53 7.82
C LYS A 122 16.36 -2.97 8.23
N SER A 123 15.46 -3.17 9.21
CA SER A 123 15.06 -4.51 9.65
C SER A 123 14.27 -5.28 8.61
N ALA A 124 13.49 -4.60 7.75
CA ALA A 124 12.76 -5.25 6.67
C ALA A 124 13.72 -5.73 5.57
N THR A 125 14.72 -4.91 5.22
CA THR A 125 15.73 -5.24 4.20
C THR A 125 16.59 -6.44 4.61
N ASN A 126 16.99 -6.51 5.88
CA ASN A 126 17.90 -7.56 6.37
C ASN A 126 17.21 -8.91 6.61
N ASN A 127 15.89 -8.92 6.82
CA ASN A 127 15.13 -10.13 7.17
C ASN A 127 14.48 -10.81 5.96
N SER A 128 14.87 -10.47 4.73
CA SER A 128 14.39 -11.13 3.51
C SER A 128 14.96 -12.55 3.41
N THR A 129 14.48 -13.42 4.28
CA THR A 129 14.74 -14.86 4.25
C THR A 129 13.83 -15.49 3.21
N THR A 130 14.41 -16.38 2.40
CA THR A 130 13.68 -17.30 1.52
C THR A 130 12.69 -18.09 2.37
N THR A 131 11.45 -17.63 2.38
CA THR A 131 10.34 -18.33 3.01
C THR A 131 10.02 -19.53 2.14
N THR A 132 9.94 -20.71 2.75
CA THR A 132 9.32 -21.86 2.10
C THR A 132 7.93 -21.45 1.62
N PRO A 133 7.44 -21.94 0.47
CA PRO A 133 6.12 -21.58 -0.02
C PRO A 133 5.07 -22.06 0.99
N VAL A 134 4.65 -21.15 1.86
CA VAL A 134 3.52 -21.36 2.76
C VAL A 134 2.27 -21.11 1.93
N GLN A 135 1.39 -22.09 1.87
CA GLN A 135 0.11 -21.91 1.21
C GLN A 135 -0.69 -20.87 2.00
N HIS A 136 -0.91 -19.72 1.39
CA HIS A 136 -1.77 -18.67 1.92
C HIS A 136 -3.17 -18.83 1.33
N SER A 137 -4.19 -18.55 2.14
CA SER A 137 -5.58 -18.47 1.68
C SER A 137 -6.06 -17.04 1.85
N THR A 138 -6.70 -16.52 0.82
CA THR A 138 -7.34 -15.19 0.84
C THR A 138 -8.81 -15.35 1.19
N THR A 139 -9.35 -14.44 1.99
CA THR A 139 -10.79 -14.36 2.26
C THR A 139 -11.22 -12.91 2.15
N THR A 140 -12.36 -12.69 1.51
CA THR A 140 -12.96 -11.36 1.36
C THR A 140 -14.02 -11.18 2.45
N LEU A 141 -13.93 -10.09 3.20
CA LEU A 141 -14.90 -9.75 4.23
C LEU A 141 -15.68 -8.52 3.79
N GLU A 142 -17.00 -8.69 3.63
CA GLU A 142 -17.89 -7.60 3.29
C GLU A 142 -18.31 -6.82 4.55
N PHE A 143 -18.30 -5.48 4.45
CA PHE A 143 -18.79 -4.59 5.49
C PHE A 143 -19.93 -3.73 4.93
N SER A 144 -21.11 -3.82 5.53
CA SER A 144 -22.26 -3.00 5.10
C SER A 144 -21.99 -1.50 5.25
N ASP A 145 -22.66 -0.66 4.44
CA ASP A 145 -22.57 0.80 4.50
C ASP A 145 -22.80 1.33 5.93
N ARG A 146 -23.78 0.76 6.66
CA ARG A 146 -24.04 1.11 8.07
C ARG A 146 -22.83 0.86 8.95
N MET A 147 -22.14 -0.27 8.78
CA MET A 147 -20.93 -0.59 9.54
C MET A 147 -19.81 0.38 9.18
N VAL A 148 -19.60 0.66 7.89
CA VAL A 148 -18.57 1.60 7.42
C VAL A 148 -18.82 3.01 7.95
N ARG A 149 -20.06 3.52 7.89
CA ARG A 149 -20.41 4.85 8.44
C ARG A 149 -20.23 4.92 9.94
N ALA A 150 -20.66 3.89 10.67
CA ALA A 150 -20.42 3.81 12.11
C ALA A 150 -18.91 3.85 12.41
N CYS A 151 -18.11 3.20 11.57
CA CYS A 151 -16.65 3.25 11.68
C CYS A 151 -16.08 4.67 11.46
N ILE A 152 -16.50 5.33 10.38
CA ILE A 152 -16.04 6.70 10.07
C ILE A 152 -16.43 7.68 11.19
N ALA A 153 -17.66 7.59 11.70
CA ALA A 153 -18.18 8.48 12.74
C ALA A 153 -17.40 8.38 14.06
N MET A 154 -16.77 7.23 14.33
CA MET A 154 -15.90 7.04 15.50
C MET A 154 -14.47 7.62 15.31
N ALA A 155 -14.19 8.32 14.20
CA ALA A 155 -12.93 9.02 13.89
C ALA A 155 -11.66 8.15 14.03
N GLN A 156 -11.79 6.86 13.77
CA GLN A 156 -10.74 5.87 13.99
C GLN A 156 -10.69 4.90 12.80
N SER A 157 -9.47 4.50 12.39
CA SER A 157 -9.27 3.42 11.42
C SER A 157 -9.71 2.09 12.03
N ILE A 158 -11.03 1.87 12.07
CA ILE A 158 -11.63 0.73 12.77
C ILE A 158 -11.30 -0.57 12.08
N SER A 159 -11.20 -0.57 10.75
CA SER A 159 -10.78 -1.77 10.02
C SER A 159 -9.41 -2.23 10.53
N THR A 160 -8.38 -1.38 10.48
CA THR A 160 -7.02 -1.76 10.90
C THR A 160 -6.97 -2.28 12.33
N ARG A 161 -7.56 -1.56 13.31
CA ARG A 161 -7.54 -2.00 14.72
C ARG A 161 -8.40 -3.25 14.99
N LEU A 162 -9.52 -3.41 14.29
CA LEU A 162 -10.38 -4.58 14.42
C LEU A 162 -9.64 -5.81 13.88
N PHE A 163 -9.07 -5.70 12.68
CA PHE A 163 -8.24 -6.75 12.10
C PHE A 163 -7.07 -7.09 13.01
N TRP A 164 -6.37 -6.09 13.55
CA TRP A 164 -5.24 -6.32 14.44
C TRP A 164 -5.62 -7.14 15.69
N VAL A 165 -6.69 -6.75 16.37
CA VAL A 165 -7.20 -7.44 17.56
C VAL A 165 -7.72 -8.84 17.22
N CYS A 166 -8.51 -8.98 16.15
CA CYS A 166 -9.07 -10.26 15.74
C CYS A 166 -7.99 -11.25 15.31
N ILE A 167 -7.04 -10.83 14.46
CA ILE A 167 -5.93 -11.67 14.01
C ILE A 167 -5.04 -12.07 15.20
N SER A 168 -4.79 -11.15 16.15
CA SER A 168 -4.03 -11.48 17.37
C SER A 168 -4.69 -12.59 18.19
N LYS A 169 -6.02 -12.53 18.34
CA LYS A 169 -6.80 -13.55 19.05
C LYS A 169 -6.78 -14.89 18.33
N VAL A 170 -6.97 -14.89 17.02
CA VAL A 170 -6.95 -16.11 16.19
C VAL A 170 -5.57 -16.77 16.23
N LYS A 171 -4.48 -15.99 16.26
CA LYS A 171 -3.11 -16.49 16.44
C LYS A 171 -2.79 -16.92 17.89
N GLY A 172 -3.77 -16.91 18.80
CA GLY A 172 -3.61 -17.42 20.16
C GLY A 172 -2.83 -16.50 21.12
N LYS A 173 -2.63 -15.21 20.77
CA LYS A 173 -1.95 -14.27 21.66
C LYS A 173 -2.88 -13.90 22.82
N LYS A 174 -2.58 -14.45 24.01
CA LYS A 174 -3.40 -14.28 25.23
C LYS A 174 -3.21 -12.90 25.90
N ASN A 175 -1.99 -12.37 25.83
CA ASN A 175 -1.61 -11.07 26.38
C ASN A 175 -0.98 -10.21 25.28
N GLY A 176 -1.44 -8.96 25.13
CA GLY A 176 -0.98 -8.04 24.08
C GLY A 176 -1.49 -8.35 22.67
N LEU A 177 -0.89 -7.70 21.66
CA LEU A 177 -1.20 -7.88 20.24
C LEU A 177 0.01 -8.39 19.47
N ILE A 178 -0.21 -9.07 18.35
CA ILE A 178 0.89 -9.45 17.45
C ILE A 178 1.56 -8.19 16.89
N ASP A 179 2.79 -8.28 16.41
CA ASP A 179 3.41 -7.14 15.75
C ASP A 179 2.65 -6.82 14.46
N MET A 180 2.47 -5.53 14.19
CA MET A 180 1.81 -5.03 12.98
C MET A 180 2.73 -4.02 12.30
N SER A 181 2.71 -3.98 10.97
CA SER A 181 3.26 -2.85 10.23
C SER A 181 2.11 -2.02 9.67
N ILE A 182 2.22 -0.71 9.81
CA ILE A 182 1.30 0.27 9.24
C ILE A 182 2.00 1.00 8.10
N CYS A 183 1.22 1.39 7.12
CA CYS A 183 1.67 2.14 5.95
C CYS A 183 0.94 3.48 5.94
N ALA A 184 1.68 4.57 5.81
CA ALA A 184 1.16 5.92 5.90
C ALA A 184 1.48 6.71 4.61
N ASP A 185 0.47 7.41 4.08
CA ASP A 185 0.64 8.34 2.94
C ASP A 185 1.18 9.69 3.42
N MET A 186 2.40 10.00 2.99
CA MET A 186 3.17 11.16 3.44
C MET A 186 3.00 12.38 2.55
N ARG A 187 2.16 12.32 1.50
CA ARG A 187 1.91 13.48 0.62
C ARG A 187 1.52 14.73 1.41
N LYS A 188 0.63 14.60 2.40
CA LYS A 188 0.21 15.73 3.23
C LYS A 188 1.33 16.26 4.12
N VAL A 189 2.15 15.37 4.70
CA VAL A 189 3.28 15.74 5.57
C VAL A 189 4.35 16.48 4.77
N LEU A 190 4.59 16.03 3.54
CA LEU A 190 5.53 16.62 2.59
C LEU A 190 4.94 17.81 1.82
N ASN A 191 3.69 18.21 2.09
CA ASN A 191 2.99 19.27 1.39
C ASN A 191 2.99 19.10 -0.15
N LEU A 192 2.78 17.87 -0.60
CA LEU A 192 2.65 17.51 -2.02
C LEU A 192 1.22 17.71 -2.50
N ASP A 193 1.08 18.03 -3.78
CA ASP A 193 -0.21 18.11 -4.44
C ASP A 193 -0.94 16.76 -4.43
N GLN A 194 -2.27 16.81 -4.41
CA GLN A 194 -3.12 15.60 -4.51
C GLN A 194 -2.89 14.83 -5.82
N GLY A 195 -2.38 15.49 -6.86
CA GLY A 195 -2.04 14.88 -8.15
C GLY A 195 -0.61 14.31 -8.23
N PHE A 196 0.18 14.39 -7.15
CA PHE A 196 1.55 13.89 -7.14
C PHE A 196 1.61 12.40 -7.50
N PHE A 197 2.41 12.08 -8.51
CA PHE A 197 2.60 10.74 -9.01
C PHE A 197 3.97 10.19 -8.61
N GLY A 198 3.97 9.13 -7.80
CA GLY A 198 5.18 8.47 -7.33
C GLY A 198 4.99 7.84 -5.95
N ASN A 199 6.05 7.28 -5.39
CA ASN A 199 6.01 6.69 -4.06
C ASN A 199 6.11 7.76 -2.96
N CYS A 200 5.13 7.80 -2.07
CA CYS A 200 5.13 8.61 -0.86
C CYS A 200 4.58 7.85 0.36
N MET A 201 4.82 6.53 0.38
CA MET A 201 4.36 5.66 1.45
C MET A 201 5.51 5.34 2.40
N VAL A 202 5.29 5.53 3.70
CA VAL A 202 6.26 5.20 4.74
C VAL A 202 5.67 4.13 5.66
N TYR A 203 6.48 3.12 5.97
CA TYR A 203 6.08 2.02 6.85
C TYR A 203 6.66 2.21 8.24
N ASN A 204 5.86 1.90 9.26
CA ASN A 204 6.32 1.85 10.64
C ASN A 204 5.75 0.61 11.35
N LYS A 205 6.44 0.13 12.38
CA LYS A 205 5.99 -0.98 13.21
C LYS A 205 5.14 -0.46 14.36
N VAL A 206 4.09 -1.20 14.67
CA VAL A 206 3.23 -1.00 15.83
C VAL A 206 3.35 -2.22 16.71
N ASN A 207 3.90 -2.01 17.89
CA ASN A 207 4.09 -3.05 18.90
C ASN A 207 3.28 -2.66 20.14
N GLU A 208 2.52 -3.61 20.68
CA GLU A 208 1.78 -3.41 21.92
C GLU A 208 2.07 -4.59 22.87
N GLU A 209 3.05 -4.39 23.75
CA GLU A 209 3.46 -5.36 24.76
C GLU A 209 2.81 -5.10 26.12
N GLY A 210 2.61 -6.15 26.91
CA GLY A 210 2.39 -6.01 28.36
C GLY A 210 0.96 -5.77 28.86
N LEU A 211 -0.08 -5.88 28.02
CA LEU A 211 -1.47 -5.68 28.49
C LEU A 211 -2.28 -6.98 28.63
N SER A 212 -2.87 -7.15 29.82
CA SER A 212 -3.75 -8.28 30.19
C SER A 212 -5.13 -8.25 29.51
N ARG A 213 -5.59 -7.07 29.06
CA ARG A 213 -6.84 -6.91 28.30
C ARG A 213 -6.72 -5.80 27.27
N VAL A 214 -6.53 -6.20 26.01
CA VAL A 214 -6.49 -5.28 24.88
C VAL A 214 -7.91 -4.94 24.44
N THR A 215 -8.24 -3.65 24.41
CA THR A 215 -9.50 -3.13 23.88
C THR A 215 -9.27 -2.50 22.51
N LEU A 216 -10.34 -2.39 21.71
CA LEU A 216 -10.31 -1.68 20.43
C LEU A 216 -9.82 -0.23 20.59
N SER A 217 -10.20 0.45 21.67
CA SER A 217 -9.73 1.82 21.95
C SER A 217 -8.20 1.89 22.12
N LYS A 218 -7.61 0.95 22.87
CA LYS A 218 -6.16 0.91 23.09
C LYS A 218 -5.39 0.61 21.81
N ALA A 219 -5.85 -0.37 21.03
CA ALA A 219 -5.26 -0.66 19.72
C ALA A 219 -5.29 0.57 18.79
N ALA A 220 -6.35 1.37 18.84
CA ALA A 220 -6.44 2.59 18.05
C ALA A 220 -5.52 3.70 18.54
N ILE A 221 -5.34 3.83 19.86
CA ILE A 221 -4.37 4.77 20.43
C ILE A 221 -2.95 4.37 20.02
N ALA A 222 -2.60 3.08 20.13
CA ALA A 222 -1.29 2.60 19.71
C ALA A 222 -1.01 2.90 18.22
N ILE A 223 -1.95 2.59 17.31
CA ILE A 223 -1.82 2.92 15.89
C ILE A 223 -1.67 4.44 15.68
N ARG A 224 -2.50 5.25 16.35
CA ARG A 224 -2.45 6.70 16.23
C ARG A 224 -1.09 7.25 16.68
N ASN A 225 -0.61 6.81 17.84
CA ASN A 225 0.67 7.25 18.38
C ASN A 225 1.82 6.91 17.43
N GLU A 226 1.80 5.74 16.80
CA GLU A 226 2.83 5.38 15.81
C GLU A 226 2.72 6.16 14.50
N LEU A 227 1.51 6.56 14.08
CA LEU A 227 1.32 7.44 12.91
C LEU A 227 1.80 8.87 13.21
N GLU A 228 1.54 9.38 14.41
CA GLU A 228 1.95 10.74 14.83
C GLU A 228 3.47 10.90 14.89
N LYS A 229 4.22 9.80 15.07
CA LYS A 229 5.69 9.79 15.02
C LYS A 229 6.26 9.90 13.60
N ILE A 230 5.47 9.68 12.56
CA ILE A 230 5.92 9.76 11.16
C ILE A 230 5.70 11.19 10.67
N ASP A 231 6.48 12.11 11.25
CA ASP A 231 6.48 13.52 10.88
C ASP A 231 7.51 13.84 9.80
N ILE A 232 7.61 15.12 9.43
CA ILE A 232 8.53 15.58 8.39
C ILE A 232 10.01 15.35 8.77
N GLU A 233 10.34 15.38 10.06
CA GLU A 233 11.70 15.15 10.53
C GLU A 233 12.07 13.67 10.41
N ALA A 234 11.13 12.78 10.79
CA ALA A 234 11.28 11.34 10.62
C ALA A 234 11.47 10.93 9.16
N ILE A 235 10.73 11.55 8.24
CA ILE A 235 10.87 11.29 6.79
C ILE A 235 12.24 11.76 6.30
N ASN A 236 12.70 12.94 6.71
CA ASN A 236 14.01 13.46 6.30
C ASN A 236 15.15 12.58 6.81
N ASP A 237 15.08 12.12 8.06
CA ASP A 237 16.07 11.20 8.64
C ASP A 237 16.08 9.84 7.91
N LEU A 238 14.90 9.36 7.47
CA LEU A 238 14.79 8.15 6.64
C LEU A 238 15.45 8.33 5.27
N ILE A 239 15.13 9.42 4.56
CA ILE A 239 15.74 9.72 3.25
C ILE A 239 17.26 9.80 3.38
N GLU A 240 17.76 10.54 4.38
CA GLU A 240 19.19 10.65 4.65
C GLU A 240 19.83 9.28 4.90
N SER A 241 19.20 8.42 5.71
CA SER A 241 19.74 7.09 5.96
C SER A 241 19.76 6.20 4.72
N LEU A 242 18.86 6.41 3.75
CA LEU A 242 18.81 5.64 2.51
C LEU A 242 19.90 6.08 1.53
N GLU A 243 20.12 7.40 1.42
CA GLU A 243 21.20 7.96 0.57
C GLU A 243 22.59 7.52 1.04
N HIS A 244 22.82 7.42 2.36
CA HIS A 244 24.10 6.96 2.92
C HIS A 244 24.26 5.44 2.95
N SER A 245 23.24 4.67 2.57
CA SER A 245 23.32 3.20 2.47
C SER A 245 23.66 2.69 1.07
N ASP A 246 23.77 3.59 0.08
CA ASP A 246 24.13 3.29 -1.31
C ASP A 246 25.65 3.39 -1.59
N ASP A 247 26.49 3.60 -0.56
CA ASP A 247 27.96 3.48 -0.58
C ASP A 247 28.46 2.15 0.03
#